data_AF-Q2KE69-F1
#
_entry.id   AF-Q2KE69-F1
#
_cell.length_a   1.000
_cell.length_b   1.000
_cell.length_c   1.000
_cell.angle_alpha   90.00
_cell.angle_beta   90.00
_cell.angle_gamma   90.00
#
_symmetry.space_group_name_H-M   'P 1'
#
loop_
_entity.id
_entity.type
_entity.pdbx_description
1 polymer ?
#
loop_
_entity_poly.entity_id
_entity_poly.type
_entity_poly.pdbx_seq_one_letter_code
_entity_poly.pdbx_strand_id
1 'polypeptide(L)'
;MLAFTCMTEARRLGLFTALVADDQVLLSGETGTVIATCPPSIAGLIELRGTGIVRQDHVPQAAMHYVVLPGSASGENRVPPEGEIVSLAAGVSLPALRLLTGVSSPLAILMAKAPDIGD
;
A
#
# COMPACT_ATOMS: atom_id res chain seq x y z
N MET A 1 -0.89 -5.36 10.41
CA MET A 1 -0.29 -5.85 9.15
C MET A 1 -1.21 -5.44 8.00
N LEU A 2 -1.12 -4.17 7.61
CA LEU A 2 -2.12 -3.49 6.78
C LEU A 2 -2.26 -4.11 5.38
N ALA A 3 -1.14 -4.25 4.64
CA ALA A 3 -1.15 -4.75 3.27
C ALA A 3 -1.76 -6.16 3.16
N PHE A 4 -1.37 -7.08 4.04
CA PHE A 4 -1.94 -8.43 4.07
C PHE A 4 -3.46 -8.45 4.32
N THR A 5 -3.95 -7.59 5.21
CA THR A 5 -5.40 -7.44 5.44
C THR A 5 -6.10 -6.93 4.18
N CYS A 6 -5.54 -5.91 3.51
CA CYS A 6 -6.08 -5.43 2.24
C CYS A 6 -6.09 -6.52 1.16
N MET A 7 -5.01 -7.28 0.99
CA MET A 7 -4.96 -8.40 0.05
C MET A 7 -6.03 -9.45 0.38
N THR A 8 -6.23 -9.76 1.66
CA THR A 8 -7.24 -10.73 2.09
C THR A 8 -8.67 -10.23 1.82
N GLU A 9 -8.95 -8.95 2.04
CA GLU A 9 -10.22 -8.32 1.69
C GLU A 9 -10.45 -8.34 0.18
N ALA A 10 -9.47 -7.94 -0.62
CA ALA A 10 -9.56 -7.96 -2.08
C ALA A 10 -9.91 -9.37 -2.61
N ARG A 11 -9.22 -10.41 -2.13
CA ARG A 11 -9.54 -11.81 -2.49
C ARG A 11 -10.97 -12.19 -2.14
N ARG A 12 -11.48 -11.78 -0.97
CA ARG A 12 -12.87 -12.06 -0.55
C ARG A 12 -13.90 -11.36 -1.42
N LEU A 13 -13.54 -10.21 -1.98
CA LEU A 13 -14.36 -9.46 -2.92
C LEU A 13 -14.23 -9.94 -4.37
N GLY A 14 -13.35 -10.92 -4.65
CA GLY A 14 -13.08 -11.40 -6.01
C GLY A 14 -12.20 -10.46 -6.83
N LEU A 15 -11.56 -9.48 -6.20
CA LEU A 15 -10.63 -8.56 -6.86
C LEU A 15 -9.24 -9.21 -7.00
N PHE A 16 -8.57 -8.90 -8.09
CA PHE A 16 -7.17 -9.28 -8.26
C PHE A 16 -6.30 -8.60 -7.20
N THR A 17 -5.37 -9.35 -6.62
CA THR A 17 -4.40 -8.82 -5.68
C THR A 17 -3.18 -9.71 -5.63
N ALA A 18 -2.01 -9.09 -5.53
CA ALA A 18 -0.74 -9.77 -5.44
C ALA A 18 0.26 -8.90 -4.66
N LEU A 19 1.20 -9.54 -3.99
CA LEU A 19 2.34 -8.87 -3.38
C LEU A 19 3.32 -8.43 -4.47
N VAL A 20 3.90 -7.24 -4.33
CA VAL A 20 5.13 -6.89 -5.07
C VAL A 20 6.32 -7.21 -4.18
N ALA A 21 6.41 -6.54 -3.02
CA ALA A 21 7.49 -6.68 -2.07
C ALA A 21 7.01 -6.39 -0.64
N ASP A 22 7.75 -6.89 0.34
CA ASP A 22 7.64 -6.56 1.76
C ASP A 22 9.03 -6.14 2.28
N ASP A 23 9.09 -5.30 3.32
CA ASP A 23 10.32 -4.75 3.93
C ASP A 23 11.18 -3.85 3.01
N GLN A 24 11.65 -4.35 1.86
CA GLN A 24 12.46 -3.59 0.90
C GLN A 24 11.80 -3.55 -0.47
N VAL A 25 11.65 -2.35 -1.02
CA VAL A 25 11.05 -2.10 -2.33
C VAL A 25 12.03 -1.30 -3.18
N LEU A 26 12.24 -1.73 -4.42
CA LEU A 26 13.05 -1.00 -5.39
C LEU A 26 12.13 -0.15 -6.26
N LEU A 27 12.34 1.17 -6.21
CA LEU A 27 11.55 2.14 -6.97
C LEU A 27 12.31 2.62 -8.19
N SER A 28 11.60 2.78 -9.30
CA SER A 28 12.10 3.38 -10.54
C SER A 28 11.02 4.26 -11.18
N GLY A 29 11.45 5.14 -12.09
CA GLY A 29 10.56 6.07 -12.78
C GLY A 29 10.54 7.47 -12.17
N GLU A 30 9.49 8.22 -12.47
CA GLU A 30 9.31 9.62 -12.10
C GLU A 30 7.88 9.88 -11.64
N THR A 31 7.60 11.09 -11.15
CA THR A 31 6.26 11.49 -10.70
C THR A 31 5.22 11.22 -11.80
N GLY A 32 4.17 10.45 -11.46
CA GLY A 32 3.12 10.02 -12.38
C GLY A 32 3.34 8.63 -13.01
N THR A 33 4.58 8.11 -13.06
CA THR A 33 4.89 6.74 -13.50
C THR A 33 5.94 6.13 -12.58
N VAL A 34 5.52 5.73 -11.38
CA VAL A 34 6.39 5.09 -10.38
C VAL A 34 6.20 3.58 -10.45
N ILE A 35 7.27 2.83 -10.68
CA ILE A 35 7.24 1.36 -10.73
C ILE A 35 7.95 0.79 -9.51
N ALA A 36 7.23 -0.07 -8.78
CA ALA A 36 7.78 -0.86 -7.69
C ALA A 36 8.20 -2.25 -8.18
N THR A 37 9.37 -2.70 -7.74
CA THR A 37 9.90 -4.06 -7.94
C THR A 37 10.43 -4.61 -6.61
N CYS A 38 10.67 -5.92 -6.57
CA CYS A 38 11.14 -6.62 -5.38
C CYS A 38 12.59 -7.10 -5.54
N PRO A 39 13.47 -6.94 -4.53
CA PRO A 39 14.74 -7.65 -4.49
C PRO A 39 14.52 -9.18 -4.60
N PRO A 40 15.26 -9.90 -5.47
CA PRO A 40 15.00 -11.32 -5.71
C PRO A 40 15.05 -12.23 -4.48
N SER A 41 15.85 -11.87 -3.48
CA SER A 41 16.03 -12.64 -2.24
C SER A 41 14.79 -12.71 -1.35
N ILE A 42 13.84 -11.79 -1.52
CA ILE A 42 12.62 -11.67 -0.69
C ILE A 42 11.32 -11.75 -1.51
N ALA A 43 11.41 -12.12 -2.79
CA ALA A 43 10.26 -12.20 -3.68
C ALA A 43 9.18 -13.17 -3.15
N GLY A 44 7.95 -12.66 -3.06
CA GLY A 44 6.79 -13.41 -2.58
C GLY A 44 6.80 -13.76 -1.09
N LEU A 45 7.70 -13.15 -0.31
CA LEU A 45 7.79 -13.34 1.14
C LEU A 45 7.20 -12.13 1.87
N ILE A 46 6.48 -12.39 2.95
CA ILE A 46 5.99 -11.37 3.89
C ILE A 46 6.24 -11.83 5.33
N GLU A 47 6.69 -10.95 6.20
CA GLU A 47 6.80 -11.22 7.64
C GLU A 47 5.48 -10.94 8.35
N LEU A 48 4.80 -11.99 8.80
CA LEU A 48 3.66 -11.84 9.70
C LEU A 48 4.18 -11.78 11.14
N ARG A 49 4.30 -10.57 11.70
CA ARG A 49 4.85 -10.35 13.06
C ARG A 49 4.19 -11.26 14.10
N GLY A 50 5.00 -12.00 14.85
CA GLY A 50 4.54 -12.97 15.86
C GLY A 50 4.13 -14.34 15.30
N THR A 51 4.10 -14.52 13.99
CA THR A 51 3.79 -15.79 13.30
C THR A 51 4.99 -16.32 12.50
N GLY A 52 5.76 -15.43 11.87
CA GLY A 52 6.92 -15.77 11.04
C GLY A 52 6.75 -15.38 9.58
N ILE A 53 7.69 -15.83 8.74
CA ILE A 53 7.71 -15.52 7.31
C ILE A 53 6.83 -16.50 6.55
N VAL A 54 5.95 -15.99 5.68
CA VAL A 54 5.08 -16.82 4.82
C VAL A 54 5.20 -16.43 3.36
N ARG A 55 4.76 -17.33 2.47
CA ARG A 55 4.66 -17.07 1.03
C ARG A 55 3.29 -16.51 0.67
N GLN A 56 3.25 -15.61 -0.31
CA GLN A 56 2.03 -15.08 -0.93
C GLN A 56 2.17 -15.09 -2.46
N ASP A 57 1.01 -15.11 -3.15
CA ASP A 57 0.96 -14.80 -4.57
C ASP A 57 1.57 -13.42 -4.81
N HIS A 58 2.45 -13.34 -5.81
CA HIS A 58 3.22 -12.13 -6.08
C HIS A 58 3.38 -11.88 -7.58
N VAL A 59 3.65 -10.64 -7.92
CA VAL A 59 4.01 -10.18 -9.27
C VAL A 59 5.39 -9.53 -9.21
N PRO A 60 6.18 -9.59 -10.29
CA PRO A 60 7.56 -9.07 -10.28
C PRO A 60 7.62 -7.54 -10.16
N GLN A 61 6.57 -6.85 -10.62
CA GLN A 61 6.47 -5.39 -10.55
C GLN A 61 5.03 -4.90 -10.65
N ALA A 62 4.78 -3.67 -10.19
CA ALA A 62 3.52 -2.96 -10.42
C ALA A 62 3.74 -1.45 -10.45
N ALA A 63 2.84 -0.72 -11.12
CA ALA A 63 2.76 0.73 -11.01
C ALA A 63 2.20 1.12 -9.63
N MET A 64 2.78 2.15 -9.02
CA MET A 64 2.32 2.72 -7.76
C MET A 64 1.48 3.97 -8.04
N HIS A 65 0.27 4.01 -7.47
CA HIS A 65 -0.66 5.14 -7.61
C HIS A 65 -0.79 5.96 -6.32
N TYR A 66 -0.70 5.29 -5.17
CA TYR A 66 -0.93 5.89 -3.85
C TYR A 66 0.11 5.46 -2.84
N VAL A 67 0.32 6.30 -1.83
CA VAL A 67 1.04 5.95 -0.60
C VAL A 67 0.05 5.99 0.57
N VAL A 68 -0.04 4.91 1.35
CA VAL A 68 -0.89 4.89 2.55
C VAL A 68 -0.04 5.21 3.77
N LEU A 69 -0.33 6.33 4.43
CA LEU A 69 0.36 6.81 5.61
C LEU A 69 -0.54 6.71 6.86
N PRO A 70 0.04 6.55 8.06
CA PRO A 70 -0.72 6.60 9.31
C PRO A 70 -1.49 7.94 9.44
N GLY A 71 -2.77 7.85 9.76
CA GLY A 71 -3.63 8.98 10.11
C GLY A 71 -3.65 9.29 11.62
N SER A 72 -4.30 10.38 12.01
CA SER A 72 -4.57 10.73 13.40
C SER A 72 -6.07 10.66 13.70
N ALA A 73 -6.44 10.14 14.88
CA ALA A 73 -7.84 10.08 15.32
C ALA A 73 -8.30 11.37 16.02
N SER A 74 -7.36 12.23 16.42
CA SER A 74 -7.61 13.44 17.21
C SER A 74 -6.65 14.58 16.86
N GLY A 75 -6.93 15.76 17.41
CA GLY A 75 -6.13 16.97 17.17
C GLY A 75 -6.33 17.56 15.77
N GLU A 76 -5.42 18.46 15.40
CA GLU A 76 -5.48 19.22 14.15
C GLU A 76 -5.35 18.33 12.91
N ASN A 77 -4.61 17.22 13.01
CA ASN A 77 -4.41 16.25 11.93
C ASN A 77 -5.52 15.18 11.83
N ARG A 78 -6.62 15.31 12.59
CA ARG A 78 -7.77 14.38 12.50
C ARG A 78 -8.39 14.39 11.11
N VAL A 79 -8.49 15.57 10.51
CA VAL A 79 -8.92 15.73 9.12
C VAL A 79 -7.66 15.83 8.28
N PRO A 80 -7.36 14.85 7.42
CA PRO A 80 -6.17 14.90 6.60
C PRO A 80 -6.29 16.02 5.56
N PRO A 81 -5.16 16.65 5.17
CA PRO A 81 -5.17 17.68 4.14
C PRO A 81 -5.66 17.11 2.80
N GLU A 82 -6.37 17.94 2.05
CA GLU A 82 -6.82 17.58 0.70
C GLU A 82 -5.63 17.61 -0.27
N GLY A 83 -5.52 16.60 -1.13
CA GLY A 83 -4.47 16.52 -2.14
C GLY A 83 -3.05 16.36 -1.58
N GLU A 84 -2.88 15.70 -0.43
CA GLU A 84 -1.55 15.42 0.13
C GLU A 84 -0.68 14.66 -0.88
N ILE A 85 0.54 15.15 -1.11
CA ILE A 85 1.56 14.50 -1.95
C ILE A 85 2.79 14.25 -1.10
N VAL A 86 3.34 13.04 -1.19
CA VAL A 86 4.57 12.66 -0.49
C VAL A 86 5.71 12.40 -1.48
N SER A 87 6.89 12.91 -1.16
CA SER A 87 8.13 12.61 -1.90
C SER A 87 8.74 11.32 -1.36
N LEU A 88 8.93 10.33 -2.25
CA LEU A 88 9.55 9.05 -1.93
C LEU A 88 11.06 9.05 -2.23
N ALA A 89 11.46 9.79 -3.27
CA ALA A 89 12.84 10.01 -3.68
C ALA A 89 12.91 11.29 -4.54
N ALA A 90 14.11 11.72 -4.92
CA ALA A 90 14.27 12.86 -5.82
C ALA A 90 13.52 12.61 -7.15
N GLY A 91 12.55 13.47 -7.48
CA GLY A 91 11.73 13.34 -8.68
C GLY A 91 10.57 12.34 -8.60
N VAL A 92 10.45 11.59 -7.49
CA VAL A 92 9.42 10.56 -7.29
C VAL A 92 8.47 10.99 -6.19
N SER A 93 7.24 11.33 -6.57
CA SER A 93 6.18 11.69 -5.62
C SER A 93 4.86 11.04 -6.00
N LEU A 94 4.03 10.79 -4.99
CA LEU A 94 2.72 10.16 -5.14
C LEU A 94 1.68 10.79 -4.21
N PRO A 95 0.39 10.79 -4.60
CA PRO A 95 -0.71 11.11 -3.71
C PRO A 95 -0.70 10.22 -2.46
N ALA A 96 -0.92 10.83 -1.30
CA ALA A 96 -0.96 10.16 -0.02
C ALA A 96 -2.39 10.02 0.50
N LEU A 97 -2.72 8.83 1.01
CA LEU A 97 -3.96 8.53 1.73
C LEU A 97 -3.63 8.30 3.20
N ARG A 98 -4.38 8.94 4.09
CA ARG A 98 -4.23 8.77 5.54
C ARG A 98 -5.20 7.71 6.05
N LEU A 99 -4.69 6.71 6.77
CA LEU A 99 -5.48 5.63 7.33
C LEU A 99 -5.09 5.36 8.79
N LEU A 100 -6.07 5.22 9.67
CA LEU A 100 -5.82 4.84 11.06
C LEU A 100 -5.25 3.42 11.13
N THR A 101 -4.31 3.20 12.04
CA THR A 101 -3.76 1.88 12.30
C THR A 101 -4.79 1.01 13.04
N GLY A 102 -4.79 -0.30 12.76
CA GLY A 102 -5.64 -1.26 13.48
C GLY A 102 -7.13 -1.27 13.10
N VAL A 103 -7.53 -0.54 12.04
CA VAL A 103 -8.90 -0.63 11.51
C VAL A 103 -9.21 -2.03 10.98
N SER A 104 -10.48 -2.45 11.11
CA SER A 104 -10.91 -3.81 10.74
C SER A 104 -11.05 -4.06 9.24
N SER A 105 -11.40 -3.02 8.47
CA SER A 105 -11.62 -3.12 7.01
C SER A 105 -10.85 -2.01 6.26
N PRO A 106 -9.51 -2.01 6.30
CA PRO A 106 -8.69 -0.99 5.64
C PRO A 106 -8.96 -0.81 4.15
N LEU A 107 -9.16 -1.89 3.37
CA LEU A 107 -9.36 -1.75 1.93
C LEU A 107 -10.67 -1.03 1.63
N ALA A 108 -11.76 -1.37 2.33
CA ALA A 108 -13.04 -0.69 2.17
C ALA A 108 -12.96 0.83 2.44
N ILE A 109 -12.18 1.24 3.44
CA ILE A 109 -11.96 2.67 3.74
C ILE A 109 -11.16 3.35 2.62
N LEU A 110 -10.13 2.67 2.10
CA LEU A 110 -9.32 3.19 1.00
C LEU A 110 -10.14 3.35 -0.28
N MET A 111 -10.94 2.34 -0.66
CA MET A 111 -11.84 2.41 -1.81
C MET A 111 -12.89 3.51 -1.67
N ALA A 112 -13.41 3.76 -0.46
CA ALA A 112 -14.34 4.86 -0.23
C ALA A 112 -13.68 6.25 -0.39
N LYS A 113 -12.37 6.35 -0.13
CA LYS A 113 -11.61 7.61 -0.25
C LYS A 113 -11.07 7.85 -1.67
N ALA A 114 -10.69 6.79 -2.37
CA ALA A 114 -10.17 6.79 -3.74
C ALA A 114 -10.92 5.70 -4.53
N PRO A 115 -12.04 6.08 -5.19
CA PRO A 115 -12.93 5.12 -5.85
C PRO A 115 -12.31 4.33 -6.99
N ASP A 116 -11.22 4.83 -7.57
CA ASP A 116 -10.42 4.17 -8.61
C ASP A 116 -9.62 2.97 -8.08
N ILE A 117 -9.56 2.77 -6.75
CA ILE A 117 -9.02 1.54 -6.18
C ILE A 117 -10.00 0.40 -6.40
N GLY A 118 -9.61 -0.59 -7.21
CA GLY A 118 -10.38 -1.82 -7.44
C GLY A 118 -11.22 -1.81 -8.71
N ASP A 119 -11.19 -0.71 -9.48
CA ASP A 119 -11.64 -0.65 -10.88
C ASP A 119 -10.67 -1.40 -11.81
#